data_AF-A0A527VPW5-F1
#
_entry.id   AF-A0A527VPW5-F1
#
_cell.length_a   1.000
_cell.length_b   1.000
_cell.length_c   1.000
_cell.angle_alpha   90.00
_cell.angle_beta   90.00
_cell.angle_gamma   90.00
#
_symmetry.space_group_name_H-M   'P 1'
#
loop_
_entity.id
_entity.type
_entity.pdbx_description
1 polymer ?
#
loop_
_entity_poly.entity_id
_entity_poly.type
_entity_poly.pdbx_seq_one_letter_code
_entity_poly.pdbx_strand_id
1 'polypeptide(L)'
;VRVASFDLGEVREVAEMRAALEVLALRHAAPHLTASILDQAEEATKAGDKSRDVRSWEEANRTFHRLILAPCNMPRLLSTIDDLHAASARFLFAAWRSEWETRTDQDHRAIL
;
A
#
# COMPACT_ATOMS: atom_id res chain seq x y z
N VAL A 1 -17.44 18.85 17.80
CA VAL A 1 -16.17 18.31 17.25
C VAL A 1 -16.23 18.46 15.75
N ARG A 2 -15.42 19.36 15.14
CA ARG A 2 -15.37 19.47 13.67
C ARG A 2 -14.61 18.25 13.16
N VAL A 3 -15.30 17.38 12.43
CA VAL A 3 -14.67 16.33 11.65
C VAL A 3 -13.78 17.05 10.64
N ALA A 4 -12.47 16.77 10.63
CA ALA A 4 -11.55 17.37 9.67
C ALA A 4 -12.13 17.17 8.26
N SER A 5 -12.39 18.28 7.56
CA SER A 5 -12.79 18.26 6.18
C SER A 5 -11.74 17.51 5.38
N PHE A 6 -12.19 16.57 4.55
CA PHE A 6 -11.37 15.80 3.63
C PHE A 6 -10.56 16.75 2.73
N ASP A 7 -9.29 16.97 3.06
CA ASP A 7 -8.40 17.79 2.22
C ASP A 7 -7.84 16.91 1.11
N LEU A 8 -8.42 17.06 -0.09
CA LEU A 8 -7.93 16.41 -1.30
C LEU A 8 -6.45 16.73 -1.58
N GLY A 9 -5.95 17.88 -1.09
CA GLY A 9 -4.54 18.25 -1.16
C GLY A 9 -3.64 17.28 -0.39
N GLU A 10 -4.00 16.94 0.84
CA GLU A 10 -3.23 15.99 1.67
C GLU A 10 -3.22 14.58 1.07
N VAL A 11 -4.37 14.12 0.55
CA VAL A 11 -4.46 12.81 -0.12
C VAL A 11 -3.53 12.75 -1.34
N ARG A 12 -3.53 13.83 -2.14
CA ARG A 12 -2.68 13.94 -3.32
C ARG A 12 -1.20 14.00 -2.95
N GLU A 13 -0.82 14.79 -1.96
CA GLU A 13 0.56 14.89 -1.49
C GLU A 13 1.08 13.53 -1.01
N VAL A 14 0.32 12.81 -0.18
CA VAL A 14 0.71 11.47 0.28
C VAL A 14 0.86 10.50 -0.89
N ALA A 15 -0.03 10.54 -1.88
CA ALA A 15 0.06 9.69 -3.07
C ALA A 15 1.31 10.01 -3.91
N GLU A 16 1.64 11.28 -4.12
CA GLU A 16 2.83 11.71 -4.85
C GLU A 16 4.12 11.30 -4.12
N MET A 17 4.17 11.47 -2.80
CA MET A 17 5.29 11.02 -1.98
C MET A 17 5.48 9.50 -2.05
N ARG A 18 4.40 8.72 -1.91
CA ARG A 18 4.45 7.26 -2.04
C ARG A 18 4.96 6.84 -3.41
N ALA A 19 4.44 7.43 -4.49
CA ALA A 19 4.90 7.11 -5.85
C ALA A 19 6.41 7.34 -6.02
N ALA A 20 6.97 8.42 -5.46
CA ALA A 20 8.40 8.69 -5.54
C ALA A 20 9.23 7.71 -4.68
N LEU A 21 8.81 7.48 -3.44
CA LEU A 21 9.59 6.71 -2.45
C LEU A 21 9.49 5.20 -2.67
N GLU A 22 8.32 4.68 -3.03
CA GLU A 22 8.13 3.26 -3.34
C GLU A 22 8.91 2.86 -4.60
N VAL A 23 8.97 3.74 -5.62
CA VAL A 23 9.79 3.50 -6.82
C VAL A 23 11.28 3.47 -6.48
N LEU A 24 11.75 4.36 -5.60
CA LEU A 24 13.12 4.32 -5.11
C LEU A 24 13.41 3.00 -4.39
N ALA A 25 12.53 2.61 -3.44
CA ALA A 25 12.68 1.37 -2.71
C ALA A 25 12.68 0.15 -3.64
N LEU A 26 11.75 0.09 -4.60
CA LEU A 26 11.62 -1.01 -5.55
C LEU A 26 12.87 -1.17 -6.43
N ARG A 27 13.46 -0.07 -6.92
CA ARG A 27 14.72 -0.11 -7.68
C ARG A 27 15.87 -0.75 -6.89
N HIS A 28 15.93 -0.50 -5.59
CA HIS A 28 16.94 -1.09 -4.71
C HIS A 28 16.58 -2.50 -4.22
N ALA A 29 15.29 -2.82 -4.13
CA ALA A 29 14.81 -4.14 -3.76
C ALA A 29 14.94 -5.16 -4.91
N ALA A 30 14.77 -4.73 -6.16
CA ALA A 30 14.66 -5.61 -7.32
C ALA A 30 15.80 -6.66 -7.45
N PRO A 31 17.09 -6.32 -7.27
CA PRO A 31 18.17 -7.31 -7.34
C PRO A 31 18.13 -8.38 -6.23
N HIS A 32 17.36 -8.15 -5.17
CA HIS A 32 17.27 -8.97 -3.96
C HIS A 32 15.91 -9.69 -3.84
N LEU A 33 15.01 -9.50 -4.80
CA LEU A 33 13.75 -10.23 -4.84
C LEU A 33 14.01 -11.71 -5.13
N THR A 34 13.29 -12.58 -4.43
CA THR A 34 13.39 -14.02 -4.59
C THR A 34 12.01 -14.59 -4.94
N ALA A 35 11.98 -15.77 -5.55
CA ALA A 35 10.72 -16.45 -5.85
C ALA A 35 9.83 -16.58 -4.60
N SER A 36 10.40 -16.94 -3.45
CA SER A 36 9.65 -17.04 -2.19
C SER A 36 9.04 -15.70 -1.73
N ILE A 37 9.69 -14.56 -2.00
CA ILE A 37 9.13 -13.24 -1.69
C ILE A 37 7.96 -12.94 -2.64
N LEU A 38 8.11 -13.26 -3.93
CA LEU A 38 7.06 -13.05 -4.93
C LEU A 38 5.84 -13.94 -4.66
N ASP A 39 6.06 -15.20 -4.28
CA ASP A 39 4.98 -16.12 -3.89
C ASP A 39 4.20 -15.56 -2.68
N GLN A 40 4.90 -15.04 -1.67
CA GLN A 40 4.26 -14.41 -0.51
C GLN A 40 3.49 -13.14 -0.89
N ALA A 41 4.04 -12.34 -1.82
CA ALA A 41 3.37 -11.15 -2.31
C ALA A 41 2.10 -11.52 -3.09
N GLU A 42 2.13 -12.57 -3.90
CA GLU A 42 0.95 -13.09 -4.61
C GLU A 42 -0.15 -13.55 -3.64
N GLU A 43 0.23 -14.26 -2.56
CA GLU A 43 -0.73 -14.66 -1.53
C GLU A 43 -1.33 -13.45 -0.79
N ALA A 44 -0.57 -12.38 -0.57
CA ALA A 44 -1.10 -11.13 -0.03
C ALA A 44 -2.11 -10.48 -0.98
N THR A 45 -1.82 -10.43 -2.29
CA THR A 45 -2.79 -9.94 -3.30
C THR A 45 -4.06 -10.79 -3.32
N LYS A 46 -3.94 -12.11 -3.30
CA LYS A 46 -5.09 -13.04 -3.23
C LYS A 46 -5.91 -12.86 -1.95
N ALA A 47 -5.27 -12.53 -0.83
CA ALA A 47 -5.96 -12.23 0.41
C ALA A 47 -6.78 -10.95 0.27
N GLY A 48 -6.20 -9.89 -0.30
CA GLY A 48 -6.88 -8.64 -0.60
C GLY A 48 -8.09 -8.82 -1.51
N ASP A 49 -7.96 -9.60 -2.58
CA ASP A 49 -9.06 -9.94 -3.50
C ASP A 49 -10.24 -10.65 -2.80
N LYS A 50 -9.97 -11.40 -1.73
CA LYS A 50 -10.97 -12.14 -0.94
C LYS A 50 -11.50 -11.36 0.27
N SER A 51 -10.95 -10.18 0.56
CA SER A 51 -11.33 -9.38 1.72
C SER A 51 -12.78 -8.91 1.62
N ARG A 52 -13.45 -8.90 2.78
CA ARG A 52 -14.88 -8.54 2.90
C ARG A 52 -15.09 -7.14 3.49
N ASP A 53 -14.02 -6.48 3.90
CA ASP A 53 -14.04 -5.17 4.55
C ASP A 53 -12.74 -4.41 4.30
N VAL A 54 -12.74 -3.10 4.60
CA VAL A 54 -11.59 -2.21 4.36
C VAL A 54 -10.34 -2.70 5.01
N ARG A 55 -10.48 -3.17 6.25
CA ARG A 55 -9.36 -3.30 7.16
C ARG A 55 -8.58 -4.53 6.75
N SER A 56 -9.29 -5.61 6.45
CA SER A 56 -8.69 -6.81 5.87
C SER A 56 -8.08 -6.53 4.49
N TRP A 57 -8.71 -5.70 3.64
CA TRP A 57 -8.11 -5.30 2.37
C TRP A 57 -6.86 -4.42 2.54
N GLU A 58 -6.91 -3.40 3.40
CA GLU A 58 -5.78 -2.49 3.67
C GLU A 58 -4.59 -3.24 4.26
N GLU A 59 -4.83 -4.17 5.18
CA GLU A 59 -3.80 -5.01 5.77
C GLU A 59 -3.10 -5.89 4.72
N ALA A 60 -3.88 -6.53 3.83
CA ALA A 60 -3.35 -7.32 2.73
C ALA A 60 -2.53 -6.45 1.76
N ASN A 61 -3.06 -5.28 1.38
CA ASN A 61 -2.37 -4.32 0.53
C ASN A 61 -1.04 -3.85 1.15
N ARG A 62 -1.04 -3.47 2.43
CA ARG A 62 0.18 -3.06 3.15
C ARG A 62 1.20 -4.20 3.22
N THR A 63 0.73 -5.43 3.41
CA THR A 63 1.58 -6.62 3.42
C THR A 63 2.27 -6.81 2.07
N PHE A 64 1.53 -6.71 0.96
CA PHE A 64 2.10 -6.76 -0.40
C PHE A 64 3.21 -5.73 -0.59
N HIS A 65 2.92 -4.45 -0.35
CA HIS A 65 3.91 -3.37 -0.52
C HIS A 65 5.15 -3.61 0.33
N ARG A 66 4.99 -4.05 1.59
CA ARG A 66 6.15 -4.30 2.45
C ARG A 66 7.01 -5.48 1.98
N LEU A 67 6.40 -6.55 1.47
CA LEU A 67 7.12 -7.71 0.94
C LEU A 67 8.03 -7.34 -0.24
N ILE A 68 7.50 -6.57 -1.20
CA ILE A 68 8.26 -6.21 -2.41
C ILE A 68 9.31 -5.11 -2.16
N LEU A 69 9.13 -4.28 -1.12
CA LEU A 69 10.02 -3.16 -0.83
C LEU A 69 11.09 -3.46 0.23
N ALA A 70 10.82 -4.34 1.20
CA ALA A 70 11.75 -4.63 2.30
C ALA A 70 13.17 -5.02 1.87
N PRO A 71 13.39 -5.76 0.75
CA PRO A 71 14.73 -6.12 0.30
C PRO A 71 15.61 -4.93 -0.13
N CYS A 72 15.08 -3.71 -0.20
CA CYS A 72 15.87 -2.50 -0.47
C CYS A 72 16.89 -2.18 0.64
N ASN A 73 16.70 -2.74 1.85
CA ASN A 73 17.56 -2.55 3.02
C ASN A 73 17.82 -1.07 3.39
N MET A 74 16.83 -0.21 3.20
CA MET A 74 16.88 1.23 3.52
C MET A 74 15.89 1.54 4.65
N PRO A 75 16.26 1.33 5.93
CA PRO A 75 15.31 1.37 7.05
C PRO A 75 14.61 2.73 7.23
N ARG A 76 15.31 3.85 6.95
CA ARG A 76 14.70 5.19 7.00
C ARG A 76 13.64 5.37 5.92
N LEU A 77 13.92 4.90 4.70
CA LEU A 77 12.98 4.96 3.58
C LEU A 77 11.75 4.12 3.86
N LEU A 78 11.94 2.89 4.34
CA LEU A 78 10.84 1.98 4.69
C LEU A 78 9.97 2.57 5.80
N SER A 79 10.56 3.16 6.84
CA SER A 79 9.79 3.84 7.90
C SER A 79 8.95 4.99 7.36
N THR A 80 9.50 5.81 6.46
CA THR A 80 8.74 6.90 5.83
C THR A 80 7.60 6.38 4.97
N ILE A 81 7.82 5.29 4.23
CA ILE A 81 6.77 4.63 3.42
C ILE A 81 5.68 4.07 4.33
N ASP A 82 6.03 3.42 5.45
CA ASP A 82 5.07 2.91 6.43
C ASP A 82 4.19 4.04 7.00
N ASP A 83 4.79 5.19 7.35
CA ASP A 83 4.05 6.36 7.84
C ASP A 83 3.07 6.91 6.80
N LEU A 84 3.47 6.92 5.51
CA LEU A 84 2.61 7.36 4.40
C LEU A 84 1.48 6.36 4.10
N HIS A 85 1.72 5.05 4.24
CA HIS A 85 0.67 4.05 4.19
C HIS A 85 -0.33 4.23 5.33
N ALA A 86 0.14 4.49 6.55
CA ALA A 86 -0.74 4.79 7.69
C ALA A 86 -1.57 6.06 7.45
N ALA A 87 -0.99 7.11 6.86
CA ALA A 87 -1.73 8.29 6.44
C ALA A 87 -2.80 7.97 5.38
N SER A 88 -2.43 7.20 4.35
CA SER A 88 -3.36 6.72 3.30
C SER A 88 -4.53 5.92 3.89
N ALA A 89 -4.26 5.02 4.84
CA ALA A 89 -5.27 4.21 5.51
C ALA A 89 -6.26 5.07 6.31
N ARG A 90 -5.79 6.13 6.99
CA ARG A 90 -6.68 7.08 7.68
C ARG A 90 -7.64 7.75 6.71
N PHE A 91 -7.17 8.19 5.54
CA PHE A 91 -8.02 8.77 4.51
C PHE A 91 -9.03 7.76 3.97
N LEU A 92 -8.58 6.54 3.69
CA LEU A 92 -9.42 5.44 3.23
C LEU A 92 -10.54 5.13 4.22
N PHE A 93 -10.23 4.95 5.51
CA PHE A 93 -11.23 4.65 6.54
C PHE A 93 -12.19 5.83 6.79
N ALA A 94 -11.72 7.07 6.61
CA ALA A 94 -12.57 8.25 6.72
C ALA A 94 -13.58 8.34 5.55
N ALA A 95 -13.14 8.02 4.33
CA ALA A 95 -13.95 7.99 3.11
C ALA A 95 -14.87 6.76 3.01
N TRP A 96 -14.50 5.62 3.62
CA TRP A 96 -15.29 4.37 3.58
C TRP A 96 -16.71 4.51 4.19
N ARG A 97 -17.01 5.59 4.91
CA ARG A 97 -18.40 5.87 5.34
C ARG A 97 -19.36 6.19 4.18
N SER A 98 -18.89 6.29 2.93
CA SER A 98 -19.70 6.73 1.78
C SER A 98 -19.44 5.96 0.48
N GLU A 99 -19.59 4.63 0.48
CA GLU A 99 -19.63 3.73 -0.71
C GLU A 99 -18.26 3.21 -1.20
N TRP A 100 -18.12 1.87 -1.26
CA TRP A 100 -17.03 1.17 -1.95
C TRP A 100 -17.63 -0.01 -2.74
N GLU A 101 -17.11 -0.22 -3.94
CA GLU A 101 -17.35 -1.39 -4.78
C GLU A 101 -16.06 -2.20 -4.87
N THR A 102 -16.13 -3.52 -4.70
CA THR A 102 -14.97 -4.43 -4.75
C THR A 102 -14.24 -4.29 -6.10
N ARG A 103 -13.14 -3.53 -6.12
CA ARG A 103 -12.25 -3.49 -7.29
C ARG A 103 -11.30 -4.67 -7.23
N THR A 104 -11.22 -5.41 -8.32
CA THR A 104 -10.17 -6.41 -8.52
C THR A 104 -8.82 -5.69 -8.58
N ASP A 105 -7.83 -6.16 -7.83
CA ASP A 105 -6.52 -5.52 -7.75
C ASP A 105 -5.66 -5.85 -8.99
N GLN A 106 -6.03 -5.25 -10.12
CA GLN A 106 -5.34 -5.45 -11.39
C GLN A 106 -3.94 -4.83 -11.38
N ASP A 107 -3.74 -3.77 -10.59
CA ASP A 107 -2.49 -3.02 -10.56
C ASP A 107 -1.39 -3.82 -9.85
N HIS A 108 -1.68 -4.49 -8.73
CA HIS A 108 -0.69 -5.36 -8.06
C HIS A 108 -0.31 -6.56 -8.93
N ARG A 109 -1.27 -7.14 -9.66
CA ARG A 109 -0.99 -8.26 -10.57
C ARG A 109 -0.08 -7.89 -11.74
N ALA A 110 0.00 -6.62 -12.12
CA ALA A 110 0.90 -6.16 -13.18
C ALA A 110 2.35 -5.98 -12.70
N ILE A 111 2.59 -6.01 -11.39
CA ILE A 111 3.92 -5.84 -10.77
C ILE A 111 4.64 -7.18 -10.58
N LEU A 112 3.89 -8.26 -10.30
CA LEU A 112 4.38 -9.63 -10.16
C LEU A 112 4.64 -10.27 -11.53
#